data_AF-A0A920DGP3-F1
#
_entry.id   AF-A0A920DGP3-F1
#
_cell.length_a   1.000
_cell.length_b   1.000
_cell.length_c   1.000
_cell.angle_alpha   90.00
_cell.angle_beta   90.00
_cell.angle_gamma   90.00
#
_symmetry.space_group_name_H-M   'P 1'
#
loop_
_entity.id
_entity.type
_entity.pdbx_description
1 polymer ?
#
loop_
_entity_poly.entity_id
_entity_poly.type
_entity_poly.pdbx_seq_one_letter_code
_entity_poly.pdbx_strand_id
1 'polypeptide(L)'
;MKRIFLFLIAIFSTFFLPADDHKPGNMADIAKAMVSAGYEGRDAFASMVEKHMADDGYNYPDRFVGFGFYYNPQSENPNTITSTVEGSSAAAAMKVGDVVLSIDGRVLGKMLNLVQESLAMYPQ
;
A
#
# COMPACT_ATOMS: atom_id res chain seq x y z
N MET A 1 -20.09 -52.44 14.78
CA MET A 1 -18.89 -51.57 14.76
C MET A 1 -18.81 -50.65 13.53
N LYS A 2 -18.95 -51.16 12.29
CA LYS A 2 -18.89 -50.33 11.06
C LYS A 2 -19.92 -49.18 11.00
N ARG A 3 -21.14 -49.40 11.50
CA ARG A 3 -22.21 -48.39 11.53
C ARG A 3 -21.92 -47.25 12.52
N ILE A 4 -21.29 -47.54 13.66
CA ILE A 4 -20.89 -46.54 14.66
C ILE A 4 -19.70 -45.71 14.17
N PHE A 5 -18.77 -46.35 13.45
CA PHE A 5 -17.63 -45.66 12.82
C PHE A 5 -18.08 -44.67 11.72
N LEU A 6 -19.08 -45.04 10.92
CA LEU A 6 -19.67 -44.13 9.92
C LEU A 6 -20.39 -42.94 10.55
N PHE A 7 -21.04 -43.13 11.71
CA PHE A 7 -21.67 -42.03 12.44
C PHE A 7 -20.64 -41.03 13.01
N LEU A 8 -19.49 -41.52 13.49
CA LEU A 8 -18.42 -40.65 14.00
C LEU A 8 -17.77 -39.81 12.89
N ILE A 9 -17.59 -40.38 11.69
CA ILE A 9 -17.08 -39.63 10.54
C ILE A 9 -18.04 -38.52 10.13
N ALA A 10 -19.35 -38.79 10.12
CA ALA A 10 -20.37 -37.80 9.77
C ALA A 10 -20.41 -36.60 10.75
N ILE A 11 -20.20 -36.85 12.04
CA ILE A 11 -20.12 -35.80 13.06
C ILE A 11 -18.82 -35.00 12.92
N PHE A 12 -17.69 -35.68 12.66
CA PHE A 12 -16.40 -35.00 12.48
C PHE A 12 -16.39 -34.09 11.23
N SER A 13 -17.10 -34.45 10.16
CA SER A 13 -17.25 -33.58 8.98
C SER A 13 -18.03 -32.29 9.25
N THR A 14 -18.87 -32.22 10.30
CA THR A 14 -19.54 -30.97 10.68
C THR A 14 -18.65 -30.01 11.48
N PHE A 15 -17.52 -30.48 12.03
CA PHE A 15 -16.55 -29.63 12.75
C PHE A 15 -15.57 -28.90 11.80
N PHE A 16 -15.48 -29.30 10.53
CA PHE A 16 -14.59 -28.70 9.53
C PHE A 16 -15.28 -27.74 8.56
N LEU A 17 -16.51 -27.31 8.87
CA LEU A 17 -17.12 -26.18 8.20
C LEU A 17 -16.92 -24.93 9.08
N PRO A 18 -15.85 -24.14 8.92
CA PRO A 18 -16.08 -22.71 8.91
C PRO A 18 -16.93 -22.46 7.66
N ALA A 19 -18.25 -22.58 7.80
CA ALA A 19 -19.14 -21.85 6.93
C ALA A 19 -18.81 -20.40 7.23
N ASP A 20 -18.02 -19.81 6.34
CA ASP A 20 -17.73 -18.40 6.36
C ASP A 20 -19.06 -17.68 6.14
N ASP A 21 -19.75 -17.39 7.24
CA ASP A 21 -21.04 -16.68 7.28
C ASP A 21 -20.79 -15.17 7.08
N HIS A 22 -19.89 -14.85 6.15
CA HIS A 22 -19.81 -13.55 5.52
C HIS A 22 -21.10 -13.39 4.70
N LYS A 23 -22.20 -13.01 5.37
CA LYS A 23 -23.24 -12.20 4.74
C LYS A 23 -22.51 -11.20 3.84
N PRO A 24 -22.95 -10.94 2.59
CA PRO A 24 -22.37 -9.90 1.78
C PRO A 24 -22.59 -8.59 2.53
N GLY A 25 -21.61 -8.26 3.39
CA GLY A 25 -21.59 -7.03 4.14
C GLY A 25 -21.47 -5.92 3.14
N ASN A 26 -21.76 -4.72 3.61
CA ASN A 26 -21.82 -3.54 2.77
C ASN A 26 -20.43 -3.06 2.28
N MET A 27 -19.57 -3.98 1.86
CA MET A 27 -18.16 -3.77 1.53
C MET A 27 -18.00 -2.79 0.37
N ALA A 28 -18.94 -2.80 -0.58
CA ALA A 28 -18.99 -1.80 -1.64
C ALA A 28 -19.22 -0.38 -1.10
N ASP A 29 -20.15 -0.20 -0.15
CA ASP A 29 -20.39 1.12 0.45
C ASP A 29 -19.26 1.52 1.41
N ILE A 30 -18.67 0.57 2.13
CA ILE A 30 -17.49 0.83 2.97
C ILE A 30 -16.31 1.27 2.10
N ALA A 31 -16.06 0.58 0.98
CA ALA A 31 -15.02 0.96 0.03
C ALA A 31 -15.30 2.35 -0.57
N LYS A 32 -16.55 2.63 -0.96
CA LYS A 32 -16.95 3.95 -1.46
C LYS A 32 -16.74 5.05 -0.42
N ALA A 33 -17.14 4.80 0.83
CA ALA A 33 -16.97 5.73 1.94
C ALA A 33 -15.48 5.97 2.26
N MET A 34 -14.65 4.93 2.18
CA MET A 34 -13.21 5.02 2.41
C MET A 34 -12.53 5.86 1.32
N VAL A 35 -12.93 5.69 0.05
CA VAL A 35 -12.46 6.55 -1.06
C VAL A 35 -12.91 8.00 -0.88
N SER A 36 -14.19 8.23 -0.54
CA SER A 36 -14.71 9.58 -0.29
C SER A 36 -13.99 10.28 0.87
N ALA A 37 -13.76 9.58 1.98
CA ALA A 37 -13.00 10.10 3.13
C ALA A 37 -11.56 10.46 2.76
N GLY A 38 -10.94 9.71 1.83
CA GLY A 38 -9.64 10.05 1.25
C GLY A 38 -9.60 11.43 0.60
N TYR A 39 -10.68 11.84 -0.08
CA TYR A 39 -10.79 13.18 -0.69
C TYR A 39 -11.12 14.27 0.34
N GLU A 40 -11.77 13.94 1.46
CA GLU A 40 -12.08 14.90 2.53
C GLU A 40 -10.84 15.29 3.34
N GLY A 41 -9.95 14.33 3.59
CA GLY A 41 -8.67 14.60 4.22
C GLY A 41 -8.14 13.47 5.08
N ARG A 42 -6.91 13.65 5.58
CA ARG A 42 -6.15 12.62 6.29
C ARG A 42 -6.89 12.04 7.49
N ASP A 43 -7.49 12.89 8.32
CA ASP A 43 -8.08 12.45 9.59
C ASP A 43 -9.40 11.68 9.35
N ALA A 44 -10.17 12.05 8.32
CA ALA A 44 -11.36 11.32 7.88
C ALA A 44 -10.98 9.94 7.32
N PHE A 45 -9.95 9.87 6.48
CA PHE A 45 -9.44 8.62 5.95
C PHE A 45 -8.88 7.70 7.05
N ALA A 46 -8.11 8.23 7.99
CA ALA A 46 -7.58 7.48 9.13
C ALA A 46 -8.71 6.86 9.97
N SER A 47 -9.77 7.63 10.25
CA SER A 47 -10.94 7.14 10.99
C SER A 47 -11.64 5.97 10.27
N MET A 48 -11.69 5.99 8.93
CA MET A 48 -12.24 4.90 8.13
C MET A 48 -11.38 3.64 8.20
N VAL A 49 -10.05 3.80 8.14
CA VAL A 49 -9.10 2.69 8.29
C VAL A 49 -9.20 2.08 9.68
N GLU A 50 -9.14 2.89 10.75
CA GLU A 50 -9.22 2.41 12.13
C GLU A 50 -10.49 1.61 12.43
N LYS A 51 -11.62 2.04 11.84
CA LYS A 51 -12.91 1.39 12.05
C LYS A 51 -13.07 0.07 11.29
N HIS A 52 -12.43 -0.07 10.13
CA HIS A 52 -12.74 -1.13 9.17
C HIS A 52 -11.55 -2.03 8.81
N MET A 53 -10.33 -1.69 9.23
CA MET A 53 -9.16 -2.55 9.04
C MET A 53 -9.27 -3.76 9.97
N ALA A 54 -9.00 -4.96 9.44
CA ALA A 54 -8.90 -6.16 10.24
C ALA A 54 -7.69 -6.08 11.19
N ASP A 55 -7.74 -6.82 12.30
CA ASP A 55 -6.62 -6.88 13.27
C ASP A 55 -5.32 -7.39 12.63
N ASP A 56 -5.43 -8.25 11.61
CA ASP A 56 -4.33 -8.76 10.79
C ASP A 56 -4.19 -8.02 9.44
N GLY A 57 -4.85 -6.87 9.30
CA GLY A 57 -4.81 -6.04 8.10
C GLY A 57 -3.43 -5.45 7.85
N TYR A 58 -2.90 -5.67 6.65
CA TYR A 58 -1.66 -5.04 6.19
C TYR A 58 -1.97 -3.89 5.23
N ASN A 59 -1.30 -2.76 5.42
CA ASN A 59 -1.22 -1.72 4.40
C ASN A 59 -0.22 -2.17 3.33
N TYR A 60 -0.72 -2.47 2.13
CA TYR A 60 0.10 -2.52 0.93
C TYR A 60 0.06 -1.14 0.30
N PRO A 61 1.11 -0.32 0.42
CA PRO A 61 1.15 0.95 -0.28
C PRO A 61 0.98 0.68 -1.78
N ASP A 62 0.35 1.63 -2.49
CA ASP A 62 0.26 1.55 -3.95
C ASP A 62 1.62 1.20 -4.54
N ARG A 63 1.61 0.47 -5.67
CA ARG A 63 2.81 0.36 -6.51
C ARG A 63 3.22 1.76 -6.92
N PHE A 64 4.06 2.37 -6.09
CA PHE A 64 4.78 3.57 -6.45
C PHE A 64 5.63 3.16 -7.65
N VAL A 65 5.37 3.74 -8.82
CA VAL A 65 6.38 3.80 -9.88
C VAL A 65 7.44 4.79 -9.39
N GLY A 66 8.16 4.39 -8.35
CA GLY A 66 9.28 5.12 -7.82
C GLY A 66 10.49 4.85 -8.70
N PHE A 67 11.46 5.75 -8.67
CA PHE A 67 12.71 5.60 -9.43
C PHE A 67 13.62 4.47 -8.91
N GLY A 68 13.15 3.64 -7.97
CA GLY A 68 13.93 2.57 -7.33
C GLY A 68 14.81 3.04 -6.18
N PHE A 69 14.66 4.29 -5.73
CA PHE A 69 15.36 4.84 -4.58
C PHE A 69 14.44 5.70 -3.70
N TYR A 70 14.86 5.94 -2.46
CA TYR A 70 14.17 6.75 -1.48
C TYR A 70 15.01 7.98 -1.11
N TYR A 71 14.33 9.02 -0.66
CA TYR A 71 14.92 10.27 -0.18
C TYR A 71 14.05 10.86 0.94
N ASN A 72 14.63 11.74 1.77
CA ASN A 72 13.90 12.49 2.78
C ASN A 72 13.70 13.95 2.34
N PRO A 73 12.50 14.35 1.90
CA PRO A 73 12.22 15.72 1.44
C PRO A 73 12.33 16.79 2.54
N GLN A 74 12.31 16.40 3.82
CA GLN A 74 12.41 17.30 4.97
C GLN A 74 13.83 17.37 5.56
N SER A 75 14.78 16.63 5.00
CA SER A 75 16.18 16.72 5.43
C SER A 75 16.83 18.03 4.95
N GLU A 76 17.96 18.38 5.56
CA GLU A 76 18.80 19.50 5.11
C GLU A 76 19.23 19.35 3.64
N ASN A 77 19.35 18.11 3.16
CA ASN A 77 19.75 17.78 1.78
C ASN A 77 18.67 16.92 1.09
N PRO A 78 17.54 17.50 0.67
CA PRO A 78 16.34 16.77 0.24
C PRO A 78 16.49 16.02 -1.09
N ASN A 79 17.63 16.17 -1.77
CA ASN A 79 17.94 15.46 -3.02
C ASN A 79 18.89 14.27 -2.81
N THR A 80 19.20 13.94 -1.55
CA THR A 80 20.13 12.86 -1.20
C THR A 80 19.40 11.52 -1.11
N ILE A 81 19.99 10.51 -1.71
CA ILE A 81 19.48 9.14 -1.67
C ILE A 81 19.73 8.54 -0.28
N THR A 82 18.66 8.06 0.36
CA THR A 82 18.71 7.43 1.69
C THR A 82 18.71 5.91 1.61
N SER A 83 18.13 5.33 0.56
CA SER A 83 18.16 3.89 0.28
C SER A 83 17.76 3.59 -1.16
N THR A 84 18.09 2.39 -1.63
CA THR A 84 17.67 1.84 -2.94
C THR A 84 16.83 0.58 -2.74
N VAL A 85 15.99 0.26 -3.73
CA VAL A 85 15.22 -0.99 -3.78
C VAL A 85 16.08 -2.07 -4.43
N GLU A 86 16.26 -3.21 -3.76
CA GLU A 86 17.05 -4.33 -4.29
C GLU A 86 16.51 -4.80 -5.65
N GLY A 87 17.42 -5.05 -6.61
CA GLY A 87 17.06 -5.45 -7.97
C GLY A 87 16.52 -4.33 -8.87
N SER A 88 16.42 -3.08 -8.38
CA SER A 88 16.04 -1.93 -9.20
C SER A 88 17.20 -1.40 -10.05
N SER A 89 16.88 -0.63 -11.10
CA SER A 89 17.87 0.10 -11.89
C SER A 89 18.65 1.11 -11.05
N ALA A 90 18.01 1.72 -10.05
CA ALA A 90 18.66 2.59 -9.08
C ALA A 90 19.71 1.84 -8.24
N ALA A 91 19.40 0.65 -7.72
CA ALA A 91 20.39 -0.12 -6.96
C ALA A 91 21.66 -0.45 -7.78
N ALA A 92 21.57 -0.51 -9.11
CA ALA A 92 22.71 -0.71 -9.99
C ALA A 92 23.48 0.59 -10.33
N ALA A 93 22.80 1.74 -10.32
CA ALA A 93 23.33 3.00 -10.85
C ALA A 93 23.78 4.02 -9.79
N MET A 94 23.32 3.89 -8.54
CA MET A 94 23.48 4.90 -7.49
C MET A 94 23.69 4.29 -6.10
N LYS A 95 24.21 5.10 -5.18
CA LYS A 95 24.54 4.71 -3.80
C LYS A 95 23.86 5.63 -2.79
N VAL A 96 23.73 5.14 -1.56
CA VAL A 96 23.32 5.97 -0.42
C VAL A 96 24.31 7.12 -0.26
N GLY A 97 23.78 8.34 -0.14
CA GLY A 97 24.57 9.57 -0.08
C GLY A 97 24.77 10.28 -1.42
N ASP A 98 24.45 9.63 -2.54
CA ASP A 98 24.46 10.29 -3.84
C ASP A 98 23.36 11.36 -3.91
N VAL A 99 23.65 12.46 -4.60
CA VAL A 99 22.73 13.59 -4.77
C VAL A 99 22.20 13.62 -6.20
N VAL A 100 20.88 13.59 -6.35
CA VAL A 100 20.25 13.70 -7.67
C VAL A 100 20.20 15.17 -8.08
N LEU A 101 20.99 15.52 -9.11
CA LEU A 101 21.12 16.91 -9.58
C LEU A 101 20.09 17.26 -10.68
N SER A 102 19.80 16.32 -11.57
CA SER A 102 18.86 16.51 -12.67
C SER A 102 18.24 15.19 -13.12
N ILE A 103 17.05 15.27 -13.72
CA ILE A 103 16.41 14.17 -14.43
C ILE A 103 16.03 14.69 -15.81
N ASP A 104 16.43 13.96 -16.86
CA ASP A 104 16.14 14.32 -18.25
C ASP A 104 16.52 15.77 -18.60
N GLY A 105 17.71 16.19 -18.14
CA GLY A 105 18.25 17.53 -18.37
C GLY A 105 17.60 18.66 -17.56
N ARG A 106 16.54 18.39 -16.79
CA ARG A 106 15.93 19.37 -15.88
C ARG A 106 16.61 19.33 -14.51
N VAL A 107 17.20 20.46 -14.12
CA VAL A 107 17.83 20.65 -12.80
C VAL A 107 16.76 20.60 -11.72
N LEU A 108 17.04 19.84 -10.66
CA LEU A 108 16.14 19.68 -9.54
C LEU A 108 16.39 20.76 -8.48
N GLY A 109 15.36 21.57 -8.20
CA GLY A 109 15.35 22.42 -7.01
C GLY A 109 15.15 21.59 -5.74
N LYS A 110 14.08 20.79 -5.70
CA LYS A 110 13.80 19.77 -4.69
C LYS A 110 13.10 18.58 -5.34
N MET A 111 13.47 17.35 -4.99
CA MET A 111 12.81 16.14 -5.52
C MET A 111 11.32 16.04 -5.19
N LEU A 112 10.86 16.75 -4.16
CA LEU A 112 9.44 16.86 -3.83
C LEU A 112 8.61 17.46 -4.98
N ASN A 113 9.19 18.35 -5.79
CA ASN A 113 8.49 18.99 -6.91
C ASN A 113 8.25 18.02 -8.09
N LEU A 114 9.09 16.99 -8.26
CA LEU A 114 8.94 16.02 -9.36
C LEU A 114 7.64 15.22 -9.26
N VAL A 115 7.26 14.80 -8.05
CA VAL A 115 6.03 14.03 -7.85
C VAL A 115 4.82 14.91 -8.17
N GLN A 116 4.80 16.16 -7.67
CA GLN A 116 3.73 17.11 -7.97
C GLN A 116 3.65 17.49 -9.46
N GLU A 117 4.77 17.72 -10.13
CA GLU A 117 4.81 18.02 -11.57
C GLU A 117 4.44 16.81 -12.43
N SER A 118 4.83 15.60 -12.03
CA SER A 118 4.43 14.37 -12.73
C SER A 118 2.92 14.11 -12.65
N LEU A 119 2.30 14.44 -11.51
CA LEU A 119 0.85 14.36 -11.32
C LEU A 119 0.10 15.41 -12.13
N ALA A 120 0.68 16.60 -12.32
CA ALA A 120 0.13 17.66 -13.16
C ALA A 120 0.22 17.35 -14.67
N MET A 121 1.06 16.38 -15.07
CA MET A 121 1.24 15.96 -16.47
C MET A 121 0.18 14.95 -16.93
N TYR A 122 -0.62 14.39 -16.02
CA TYR A 122 -1.79 13.57 -16.33
C TYR A 122 -3.06 14.40 -16.14
N PRO A 123 -3.73 14.84 -17.23
CA PRO A 123 -5.03 15.50 -17.10
C PRO A 123 -6.05 14.47 -16.55
N GLN A 124 -6.87 14.92 -15.60
CA GLN A 124 -8.02 14.18 -15.05
C GLN A 124 -9.10 14.00 -16.13
#